data_AF-A0A7V9JME7-F1
#
_entry.id   AF-A0A7V9JME7-F1
#
_cell.length_a   1.000
_cell.length_b   1.000
_cell.length_c   1.000
_cell.angle_alpha   90.00
_cell.angle_beta   90.00
_cell.angle_gamma   90.00
#
_symmetry.space_group_name_H-M   'P 1'
#
loop_
_entity.id
_entity.type
_entity.pdbx_description
1 polymer ?
#
loop_
_entity_poly.entity_id
_entity_poly.type
_entity_poly.pdbx_seq_one_letter_code
_entity_poly.pdbx_strand_id
1 'polypeptide(L)' 'TKEVARRAPDMSAVDAVRFGETMRLVADATQDAAEGRTATLERRSPVWRGR' A
#
# COMPACT_ATOMS: atom_id res chain seq x y z
N THR A 1 -1.41 0.45 5.46
CA THR A 1 -1.50 1.93 5.52
C THR A 1 -1.52 2.47 6.95
N LYS A 2 -0.63 1.99 7.84
CA LYS A 2 -0.55 2.51 9.23
C LYS A 2 0.36 3.73 9.32
N GLU A 3 1.48 3.71 8.60
CA GLU A 3 2.48 4.78 8.63
C GLU A 3 1.94 6.08 8.03
N VAL A 4 1.19 6.02 6.91
CA VAL A 4 0.47 7.18 6.34
C VAL A 4 -0.49 7.77 7.37
N ALA A 5 -1.35 6.94 7.98
CA ALA A 5 -2.31 7.41 8.97
C ALA A 5 -1.67 8.00 10.23
N ARG A 6 -0.52 7.46 10.67
CA ARG A 6 0.17 7.95 11.87
C ARG A 6 0.94 9.24 11.61
N ARG A 7 1.63 9.36 10.47
CA ARG A 7 2.62 10.43 10.24
C ARG A 7 2.11 11.58 9.38
N ALA A 8 1.18 11.33 8.45
CA ALA A 8 0.67 12.38 7.57
C ALA A 8 0.01 13.56 8.31
N PRO A 9 -0.71 13.36 9.44
CA PRO A 9 -1.30 14.48 10.19
C PRO A 9 -0.27 15.49 10.72
N ASP A 10 0.98 15.07 10.96
CA ASP A 10 2.06 15.92 11.46
C ASP A 10 2.84 16.63 10.33
N MET A 11 2.45 16.42 9.06
CA MET A 11 3.12 16.96 7.88
C MET A 11 2.34 18.14 7.27
N SER A 12 3.05 18.95 6.46
CA SER A 12 2.37 19.88 5.55
C SER A 12 1.51 19.10 4.55
N ALA A 13 0.47 19.74 4.01
CA ALA A 13 -0.42 19.08 3.03
C ALA A 13 0.34 18.51 1.82
N VAL A 14 1.34 19.24 1.31
CA VAL A 14 2.15 18.81 0.17
C VAL A 14 3.00 17.59 0.53
N ASP A 15 3.62 17.60 1.71
CA ASP A 15 4.48 16.50 2.15
C ASP A 15 3.67 15.25 2.49
N ALA A 16 2.47 15.40 3.07
CA ALA A 16 1.54 14.31 3.32
C ALA A 16 1.15 13.59 2.01
N VAL A 17 0.87 14.34 0.94
CA VAL A 17 0.56 13.75 -0.38
C VAL A 17 1.76 13.01 -0.94
N ARG A 18 2.95 13.61 -0.92
CA ARG A 18 4.19 12.97 -1.42
C ARG A 18 4.54 11.71 -0.62
N PHE A 19 4.35 11.77 0.69
CA PHE A 19 4.58 10.63 1.58
C PHE A 19 3.60 9.50 1.26
N GLY A 20 2.31 9.82 1.12
CA GLY A 20 1.29 8.85 0.71
C GLY A 20 1.62 8.20 -0.64
N GLU A 21 2.05 8.98 -1.61
CA GLU A 21 2.44 8.49 -2.93
C GLU A 21 3.64 7.55 -2.88
N THR A 22 4.66 7.92 -2.11
CA THR A 22 5.82 7.05 -1.88
C THR A 22 5.39 5.72 -1.25
N MET A 23 4.51 5.77 -0.24
CA MET A 23 4.00 4.56 0.41
C MET A 23 3.15 3.70 -0.52
N ARG A 24 2.40 4.31 -1.46
CA ARG A 24 1.67 3.59 -2.51
C ARG A 24 2.62 2.83 -3.42
N LEU A 25 3.66 3.50 -3.93
CA LEU A 25 4.66 2.89 -4.81
C LEU A 25 5.38 1.72 -4.12
N VAL A 26 5.77 1.89 -2.85
CA VAL A 26 6.40 0.81 -2.07
C VAL A 26 5.46 -0.37 -1.88
N ALA A 27 4.19 -0.12 -1.55
CA ALA A 27 3.21 -1.19 -1.39
C ALA A 27 2.96 -1.94 -2.71
N ASP A 28 2.85 -1.22 -3.83
CA ASP A 28 2.59 -1.79 -5.16
C ASP A 28 3.75 -2.64 -5.68
N ALA A 29 4.98 -2.40 -5.21
CA ALA A 29 6.17 -3.17 -5.56
C ALA A 29 6.25 -4.56 -4.87
N THR A 30 5.34 -4.86 -3.94
CA THR A 30 5.36 -6.12 -3.20
C THR A 30 4.76 -7.29 -3.98
N GLN A 31 5.16 -8.51 -3.62
CA GLN A 31 4.53 -9.73 -4.14
C GLN A 31 3.05 -9.84 -3.73
N ASP A 32 2.73 -9.35 -2.53
CA ASP A 32 1.35 -9.32 -2.03
C ASP A 32 0.48 -8.39 -2.87
N ALA A 33 0.99 -7.25 -3.37
CA ALA A 33 0.23 -6.42 -4.31
C ALA A 33 -0.11 -7.17 -5.61
N ALA A 34 0.82 -7.97 -6.14
CA ALA A 34 0.56 -8.82 -7.31
C ALA A 34 -0.45 -9.93 -7.00
N GLU A 35 -0.29 -10.61 -5.88
CA GLU A 35 -1.20 -11.66 -5.42
C GLU A 35 -2.64 -11.14 -5.22
N GLY A 36 -2.81 -9.96 -4.64
CA GLY A 36 -4.13 -9.35 -4.47
C GLY A 36 -4.85 -9.11 -5.80
N ARG A 37 -4.10 -8.65 -6.81
CA ARG A 37 -4.64 -8.48 -8.18
C ARG A 37 -5.01 -9.84 -8.79
N THR A 38 -4.13 -10.82 -8.74
CA THR A 38 -4.36 -12.16 -9.30
C THR A 38 -5.54 -12.85 -8.63
N ALA A 39 -5.59 -12.87 -7.29
CA ALA A 39 -6.69 -13.49 -6.54
C ALA A 39 -8.04 -12.85 -6.86
N THR A 40 -8.08 -11.53 -7.09
CA THR A 40 -9.29 -10.81 -7.51
C THR A 40 -9.73 -11.26 -8.90
N LEU A 41 -8.81 -11.33 -9.87
CA LEU A 41 -9.11 -11.79 -11.23
C LEU A 41 -9.62 -13.24 -11.25
N GLU A 42 -9.04 -14.09 -10.41
CA GLU A 42 -9.39 -15.51 -10.29
C GLU A 42 -10.58 -15.77 -9.34
N ARG A 43 -11.15 -14.73 -8.73
CA ARG A 43 -12.26 -14.81 -7.75
C ARG A 43 -12.01 -15.79 -6.61
N ARG A 44 -10.76 -15.88 -6.17
CA ARG A 44 -10.35 -16.68 -5.02
C ARG A 44 -9.89 -15.78 -3.88
N SER A 45 -9.78 -16.37 -2.69
CA SER A 45 -9.13 -15.69 -1.58
C SER A 45 -7.62 -15.54 -1.85
N PRO A 46 -7.02 -14.38 -1.51
CA PRO A 46 -5.58 -14.17 -1.63
C PRO A 46 -4.80 -14.89 -0.53
N VAL A 47 -3.57 -15.30 -0.84
CA VAL A 47 -2.62 -15.89 0.11
C VAL A 47 -1.47 -14.92 0.36
N TRP A 48 -1.59 -14.14 1.43
CA TRP A 48 -0.60 -13.14 1.81
C TRP A 48 0.66 -13.75 2.40
N ARG A 49 1.83 -13.17 2.06
CA ARG A 49 3.12 -13.58 2.61
C ARG A 49 3.60 -12.66 3.73
N GLY A 50 3.14 -11.41 3.76
CA GLY A 50 3.43 -10.47 4.84
C GLY A 50 4.92 -10.12 4.98
N ARG A 51 5.66 -10.14 3.87
CA ARG A 51 7.10 -9.86 3.81
C ARG A 51 7.43 -8.78 2.79
#